data_AF-A0A916UEL6-F1
#
_entry.id   AF-A0A916UEL6-F1
#
_cell.length_a   1.000
_cell.length_b   1.000
_cell.length_c   1.000
_cell.angle_alpha   90.00
_cell.angle_beta   90.00
_cell.angle_gamma   90.00
#
_symmetry.space_group_name_H-M   'P 1'
#
loop_
_entity.id
_entity.type
_entity.pdbx_description
1 polymer ?
#
loop_
_entity_poly.entity_id
_entity_poly.type
_entity_poly.pdbx_seq_one_letter_code
_entity_poly.pdbx_strand_id
1 'polypeptide(L)'
;MTIDITQNRTNIFSIYASRQADGTYLGHVRHQIEGRPEMDRVYDSGVSGTEKEALEEAHAYAAKYIAEHNYDDLLDADMLSRSGS
;
A
#
# COMPACT_ATOMS: atom_id res chain seq x y z
N MET A 1 -33.51 -12.85 3.30
CA MET A 1 -32.15 -13.19 3.78
C MET A 1 -31.20 -12.74 2.69
N THR A 2 -30.76 -11.48 2.77
CA THR A 2 -29.88 -10.89 1.76
C THR A 2 -28.47 -11.11 2.27
N ILE A 3 -27.74 -12.02 1.63
CA ILE A 3 -26.32 -12.22 1.93
C ILE A 3 -25.60 -11.04 1.29
N ASP A 4 -25.30 -10.03 2.10
CA ASP A 4 -24.39 -8.96 1.71
C ASP A 4 -23.00 -9.58 1.61
N ILE A 5 -22.62 -9.97 0.39
CA ILE A 5 -21.26 -10.39 0.07
C ILE A 5 -20.44 -9.11 -0.12
N THR A 6 -20.26 -8.34 0.96
CA THR A 6 -19.19 -7.34 1.01
C THR A 6 -17.90 -8.15 1.00
N GLN A 7 -17.40 -8.45 -0.20
CA GLN A 7 -16.10 -9.05 -0.38
C GLN A 7 -15.11 -8.09 0.27
N ASN A 8 -14.65 -8.42 1.48
CA ASN A 8 -13.61 -7.70 2.19
C ASN A 8 -12.32 -7.89 1.39
N ARG A 9 -12.15 -7.09 0.34
CA ARG A 9 -11.01 -7.16 -0.56
C ARG A 9 -9.84 -6.52 0.16
N THR A 10 -8.94 -7.35 0.69
CA THR A 10 -7.73 -6.89 1.35
C THR A 10 -6.81 -6.23 0.32
N ASN A 11 -6.60 -4.92 0.44
CA ASN A 11 -5.60 -4.19 -0.33
C ASN A 11 -4.26 -4.30 0.41
N ILE A 12 -3.25 -4.88 -0.26
CA ILE A 12 -1.92 -5.07 0.28
C ILE A 12 -1.00 -4.07 -0.40
N PHE A 13 -0.41 -3.17 0.39
CA PHE A 13 0.59 -2.21 -0.08
C PHE A 13 1.96 -2.64 0.44
N SER A 14 2.93 -2.83 -0.46
CA SER A 14 4.32 -3.12 -0.13
C SER A 14 5.20 -2.01 -0.64
N ILE A 15 6.04 -1.47 0.24
CA ILE A 15 6.90 -0.33 -0.06
C ILE A 15 8.35 -0.78 0.06
N TYR A 16 9.15 -0.47 -0.96
CA TYR A 16 10.57 -0.82 -0.98
C TYR A 16 11.36 0.16 -1.85
N ALA A 17 12.65 0.30 -1.56
CA ALA A 17 13.57 1.07 -2.37
C ALA A 17 14.53 0.14 -3.11
N SER A 18 14.87 0.49 -4.35
CA SER A 18 15.85 -0.24 -5.16
C SER A 18 17.02 0.69 -5.49
N ARG A 19 18.24 0.23 -5.22
CA ARG A 19 19.44 0.97 -5.59
C ARG A 19 19.68 0.90 -7.10
N GLN A 20 19.85 2.05 -7.72
CA GLN A 20 20.13 2.22 -9.13
C GLN A 20 21.63 2.13 -9.43
N ALA A 21 21.97 1.91 -10.71
CA ALA A 21 23.36 1.77 -11.15
C ALA A 21 24.20 3.04 -10.96
N ASP A 22 23.55 4.21 -10.94
CA ASP A 22 24.18 5.51 -10.69
C ASP A 22 24.41 5.81 -9.19
N GLY A 23 23.99 4.90 -8.31
CA GLY A 23 24.12 5.04 -6.86
C GLY A 23 22.94 5.72 -6.17
N THR A 24 21.93 6.17 -6.93
CA THR A 24 20.67 6.69 -6.39
C THR A 24 19.73 5.56 -5.96
N TYR A 25 18.62 5.89 -5.31
CA TYR A 25 17.60 4.95 -4.87
C TYR A 25 16.26 5.32 -5.48
N LEU A 26 15.54 4.35 -6.04
CA LEU A 26 14.19 4.51 -6.56
C LEU A 26 13.20 3.92 -5.56
N GLY A 27 12.23 4.71 -5.12
CA GLY A 27 11.13 4.24 -4.29
C GLY A 27 10.05 3.56 -5.12
N HIS A 28 9.55 2.43 -4.63
CA HIS A 28 8.50 1.64 -5.26
C HIS A 28 7.36 1.37 -4.29
N VAL A 29 6.14 1.40 -4.81
CA VAL A 29 4.90 1.04 -4.12
C VAL A 29 4.21 -0.04 -4.93
N ARG A 30 4.18 -1.26 -4.42
CA ARG A 30 3.40 -2.35 -4.98
C ARG A 30 2.03 -2.40 -4.33
N HIS A 31 0.98 -2.37 -5.13
CA HIS A 31 -0.40 -2.53 -4.72
C HIS A 31 -0.93 -3.86 -5.27
N GLN A 32 -1.33 -4.75 -4.37
CA GLN A 32 -1.95 -6.03 -4.69
C GLN A 32 -3.33 -6.11 -4.03
N ILE A 33 -4.26 -6.80 -4.70
CA ILE A 33 -5.59 -7.10 -4.14
C ILE A 33 -5.67 -8.61 -3.93
N GLU A 34 -5.98 -9.02 -2.70
CA GLU A 34 -6.14 -10.43 -2.36
C GLU A 34 -7.23 -11.09 -3.23
N GLY A 35 -6.90 -12.25 -3.81
CA GLY A 35 -7.78 -12.97 -4.74
C GLY A 35 -7.86 -12.39 -6.15
N ARG A 36 -7.11 -11.31 -6.45
CA ARG A 36 -7.00 -10.70 -7.79
C ARG A 36 -5.55 -10.42 -8.18
N PRO A 37 -4.75 -11.46 -8.46
CA PRO A 37 -3.36 -11.28 -8.87
C PRO A 37 -3.22 -10.46 -10.16
N GLU A 38 -4.25 -10.41 -11.02
CA GLU A 38 -4.27 -9.57 -12.22
C GLU A 38 -4.32 -8.06 -11.94
N MET A 39 -4.59 -7.67 -10.69
CA MET A 39 -4.61 -6.27 -10.24
C MET A 39 -3.33 -5.85 -9.50
N ASP A 40 -2.30 -6.69 -9.51
CA ASP A 40 -0.97 -6.37 -8.99
C ASP A 40 -0.30 -5.27 -9.84
N ARG A 41 -0.02 -4.13 -9.21
CA ARG A 41 0.59 -2.96 -9.87
C ARG A 41 1.75 -2.46 -9.04
N VAL A 42 2.81 -2.03 -9.70
CA VAL A 42 3.94 -1.34 -9.09
C VAL A 42 3.97 0.09 -9.61
N TYR A 43 4.07 1.02 -8.67
CA TYR A 43 4.19 2.45 -8.92
C TYR A 43 5.56 2.93 -8.45
N ASP A 44 6.20 3.79 -9.23
CA ASP A 44 7.48 4.39 -8.88
C ASP A 44 7.22 5.78 -8.27
N SER A 45 7.69 6.01 -7.06
CA SER A 45 7.43 7.26 -6.31
C SER A 45 8.45 8.36 -6.60
N GLY A 46 9.67 7.99 -7.01
CA GLY A 46 10.73 8.94 -7.32
C GLY A 46 12.13 8.42 -7.04
N VAL A 47 13.13 9.12 -7.60
CA VAL A 47 14.56 8.83 -7.40
C VAL A 47 15.14 9.81 -6.37
N SER A 48 15.85 9.28 -5.38
CA SER A 48 16.48 10.04 -4.30
C SER A 48 17.96 9.67 -4.11
N GLY A 49 18.72 10.55 -3.47
CA GLY A 49 20.15 10.32 -3.20
C GLY A 49 20.41 9.25 -2.14
N THR A 50 19.45 9.00 -1.25
CA THR A 50 19.55 7.99 -0.20
C THR A 50 18.34 7.04 -0.18
N GLU A 51 18.56 5.84 0.35
CA GLU A 51 17.51 4.82 0.52
C GLU A 51 16.36 5.33 1.39
N LYS A 52 16.71 6.05 2.46
CA LYS A 52 15.73 6.59 3.41
C LYS A 52 14.79 7.58 2.73
N GLU A 53 15.33 8.53 1.96
CA GLU A 53 14.52 9.52 1.22
C GLU A 53 13.60 8.83 0.21
N ALA A 54 14.10 7.82 -0.52
CA ALA A 54 13.30 7.07 -1.48
C ALA A 54 12.13 6.31 -0.81
N LEU A 55 12.37 5.75 0.39
CA LEU A 55 11.32 5.10 1.19
C LEU A 55 10.31 6.12 1.74
N GLU A 56 10.76 7.27 2.25
CA GLU A 56 9.89 8.33 2.75
C GLU A 56 8.96 8.84 1.63
N GLU A 57 9.49 9.05 0.42
CA GLU A 57 8.71 9.43 -0.75
C GLU A 57 7.72 8.34 -1.18
N ALA A 58 8.14 7.07 -1.17
CA ALA A 58 7.25 5.94 -1.48
C ALA A 58 6.13 5.79 -0.46
N HIS A 59 6.42 6.01 0.83
CA HIS A 59 5.42 6.07 1.89
C HIS A 59 4.43 7.20 1.69
N ALA A 60 4.90 8.41 1.37
CA ALA A 60 4.05 9.56 1.12
C ALA A 60 3.14 9.32 -0.10
N TYR A 61 3.68 8.72 -1.17
CA TYR A 61 2.91 8.34 -2.36
C TYR A 61 1.81 7.32 -2.03
N ALA A 62 2.16 6.25 -1.30
CA ALA A 62 1.20 5.23 -0.90
C ALA A 62 0.09 5.80 -0.01
N ALA A 63 0.43 6.63 0.98
CA ALA A 63 -0.54 7.28 1.85
C ALA A 63 -1.51 8.18 1.07
N LYS A 64 -0.99 8.95 0.10
CA LYS A 64 -1.82 9.79 -0.77
C LYS A 64 -2.75 8.94 -1.64
N TYR A 65 -2.23 7.88 -2.26
CA TYR A 65 -3.02 6.95 -3.06
C TYR A 65 -4.14 6.30 -2.23
N ILE A 66 -3.84 5.91 -0.99
CA ILE A 66 -4.82 5.33 -0.07
C ILE A 66 -5.96 6.31 0.23
N ALA A 67 -5.60 7.56 0.53
CA ALA A 67 -6.56 8.63 0.81
C ALA A 67 -7.39 9.01 -0.43
N GLU A 68 -6.78 9.12 -1.60
CA GLU A 68 -7.48 9.47 -2.86
C GLU A 68 -8.47 8.40 -3.29
N HIS A 69 -8.20 7.13 -2.96
CA HIS A 69 -9.05 6.00 -3.32
C HIS A 69 -10.05 5.59 -2.23
N ASN A 70 -10.17 6.37 -1.14
CA ASN A 70 -11.09 6.10 -0.02
C ASN A 70 -10.96 4.66 0.52
N TYR A 71 -9.75 4.12 0.63
CA TYR A 71 -9.55 2.83 1.32
C TYR A 71 -9.67 2.94 2.87
N ASP A 72 -10.16 4.07 3.37
CA ASP A 72 -10.33 4.39 4.80
C ASP A 72 -11.16 3.34 5.56
N ASP A 73 -12.12 2.68 4.90
CA ASP A 73 -12.95 1.60 5.48
C ASP A 73 -12.16 0.32 5.86
N LEU A 74 -10.87 0.20 5.52
CA LEU A 74 -10.04 -0.97 5.85
C LEU A 74 -9.11 -0.76 7.05
N LEU A 75 -9.05 0.43 7.64
CA LEU A 75 -8.25 0.70 8.85
C LEU A 75 -9.04 0.49 10.16
N ASP A 76 -10.37 0.49 10.13
CA ASP A 76 -11.22 0.34 11.32
C ASP A 76 -11.59 -1.12 11.68
N ALA A 77 -11.28 -2.11 10.82
CA ALA A 77 -11.71 -3.49 11.05
C ALA A 77 -10.79 -4.32 11.98
N ASP A 78 -9.54 -3.90 12.25
CA ASP A 78 -8.59 -4.70 13.06
C ASP A 78 -8.43 -4.22 14.52
N MET A 79 -8.97 -3.05 14.90
CA MET A 79 -8.78 -2.47 16.24
C MET A 79 -9.92 -2.69 17.25
N LEU A 80 -11.05 -3.32 16.86
CA LEU A 80 -12.22 -3.48 17.74
C LEU A 80 -12.51 -4.90 18.27
N SER A 81 -11.69 -5.91 17.97
CA SER A 81 -11.93 -7.30 18.42
C SER A 81 -11.06 -7.81 19.58
N ARG A 82 -10.29 -6.95 20.27
CA ARG A 82 -9.46 -7.38 21.43
C ARG A 82 -9.87 -6.83 22.80
N SER A 83 -11.06 -6.25 22.93
CA SER A 83 -11.60 -5.88 24.24
C SER A 83 -12.97 -6.53 24.45
N GLY A 84 -12.97 -7.81 24.83
CA GLY A 84 -14.21 -8.49 25.17
C GLY A 84 -14.04 -9.98 25.43
N SER A 85 -13.45 -10.34 26.56
CA SER A 85 -13.88 -11.44 27.44
C SER A 85 -13.02 -11.45 28.70
#